data_AF-A0A3D2QDN3-F1
#
_entry.id   AF-A0A3D2QDN3-F1
#
_cell.length_a   1.000
_cell.length_b   1.000
_cell.length_c   1.000
_cell.angle_alpha   90.00
_cell.angle_beta   90.00
_cell.angle_gamma   90.00
#
_symmetry.space_group_name_H-M   'P 1'
#
loop_
_entity.id
_entity.type
_entity.pdbx_description
1 polymer ?
#
loop_
_entity_poly.entity_id
_entity_poly.type
_entity_poly.pdbx_seq_one_letter_code
_entity_poly.pdbx_strand_id
1 'polypeptide(L)' 'MKTDRPELFFHLLTIALILVSLWPVVFMLSASFKDLSQVFSSPLNPFPYPPTLDNYID' A
#
# COMPACT_ATOMS: atom_id res chain seq x y z
N MET A 1 9.47 32.35 4.20
CA MET A 1 9.05 31.93 2.85
C MET A 1 7.54 32.07 2.82
N LYS A 2 6.97 32.98 2.04
CA LYS A 2 5.51 33.13 1.91
C LYS A 2 5.04 31.94 1.09
N THR A 3 4.36 30.99 1.71
CA THR A 3 3.72 29.87 1.00
C THR A 3 2.52 30.42 0.26
N ASP A 4 2.72 30.74 -1.03
CA ASP A 4 1.59 31.06 -1.89
C ASP A 4 0.71 29.80 -1.98
N ARG A 5 -0.58 29.94 -1.68
CA ARG A 5 -1.59 28.86 -1.68
C ARG A 5 -1.48 27.82 -2.82
N PRO A 6 -1.05 28.13 -4.05
CA PRO A 6 -0.77 27.11 -5.08
C PRO A 6 0.30 26.08 -4.72
N GLU A 7 1.35 26.43 -3.97
CA GLU A 7 2.44 25.50 -3.64
C GLU A 7 1.94 24.34 -2.77
N LEU A 8 1.12 24.65 -1.77
CA LEU A 8 0.51 23.62 -0.91
C LEU A 8 -0.35 22.65 -1.72
N PHE A 9 -1.11 23.15 -2.70
CA PHE A 9 -1.90 22.30 -3.58
C PHE A 9 -1.02 21.33 -4.38
N PHE A 10 0.07 21.82 -4.97
CA PHE A 10 0.99 20.95 -5.71
C PHE A 10 1.69 19.94 -4.81
N HIS A 11 2.10 20.31 -3.60
CA HIS A 11 2.65 19.35 -2.64
C HIS A 11 1.65 18.25 -2.29
N LEU A 12 0.39 18.60 -2.00
CA LEU A 12 -0.66 17.62 -1.73
C LEU A 12 -0.94 16.72 -2.94
N LEU A 13 -0.96 17.29 -4.15
CA LEU A 13 -1.12 16.53 -5.39
C LEU A 13 0.04 15.55 -5.60
N THR A 14 1.28 15.99 -5.38
CA THR A 14 2.47 15.12 -5.47
C THR A 14 2.42 14.01 -4.44
N ILE A 15 2.05 14.30 -3.19
CA ILE A 15 1.90 13.28 -2.14
C ILE A 15 0.82 12.26 -2.53
N ALA A 16 -0.33 12.72 -3.03
CA ALA A 16 -1.40 11.83 -3.49
C ALA A 16 -0.93 10.94 -4.65
N LEU A 17 -0.20 11.50 -5.63
CA LEU A 17 0.39 10.72 -6.73
C LEU A 17 1.37 9.66 -6.22
N ILE A 18 2.25 10.01 -5.28
CA ILE A 18 3.18 9.05 -4.67
C ILE A 18 2.41 7.92 -3.98
N LEU A 19 1.38 8.24 -3.19
CA LEU A 19 0.57 7.23 -2.50
C LEU A 19 -0.12 6.28 -3.49
N VAL A 20 -0.69 6.81 -4.58
CA VAL A 20 -1.33 6.00 -5.63
C VAL A 20 -0.30 5.12 -6.35
N SER A 21 0.89 5.66 -6.66
CA SER A 21 1.95 4.90 -7.32
C SER A 21 2.57 3.82 -6.44
N LEU A 22 2.67 4.05 -5.13
CA LEU A 22 3.21 3.07 -4.18
C LEU A 22 2.17 2.05 -3.73
N TRP A 23 0.87 2.35 -3.85
CA TRP A 23 -0.21 1.44 -3.48
C TRP A 23 -0.06 0.01 -4.02
N PRO A 24 0.16 -0.23 -5.33
CA PRO A 24 0.32 -1.59 -5.84
C PRO A 24 1.54 -2.33 -5.23
N VAL A 25 2.61 -1.61 -4.90
CA VAL A 25 3.80 -2.19 -4.26
C VAL A 25 3.49 -2.59 -2.83
N VAL A 26 2.85 -1.72 -2.05
CA VAL A 26 2.39 -2.02 -0.68
C VAL A 26 1.45 -3.23 -0.69
N PHE A 27 0.57 -3.31 -1.69
CA PHE A 27 -0.38 -4.40 -1.81
C PHE A 27 0.27 -5.74 -2.14
N MET A 28 1.24 -5.75 -3.06
CA MET A 28 2.03 -6.95 -3.34
C MET A 28 2.84 -7.41 -2.13
N LEU A 29 3.50 -6.47 -1.44
CA LEU A 29 4.26 -6.77 -0.22
C LEU A 29 3.34 -7.32 0.88
N SER A 30 2.13 -6.80 1.02
CA SER A 30 1.15 -7.36 1.95
C SER A 30 0.71 -8.76 1.56
N ALA A 31 0.39 -8.97 0.28
CA ALA A 31 -0.08 -10.26 -0.24
C ALA A 31 0.97 -11.37 -0.06
N SER A 32 2.27 -11.05 -0.11
CA SER A 32 3.32 -12.04 0.10
C SER A 32 3.40 -12.55 1.55
N PHE A 33 2.79 -11.85 2.52
CA PHE A 33 2.64 -12.32 3.90
C PHE A 33 1.23 -12.87 4.20
N LYS A 34 0.38 -13.08 3.20
CA LYS A 34 -0.96 -13.66 3.39
C LYS A 34 -0.97 -15.15 3.09
N ASP A 35 -1.82 -15.86 3.82
CA ASP A 35 -2.26 -17.19 3.41
C ASP A 35 -3.19 -17.11 2.19
N LEU A 36 -3.19 -18.15 1.35
CA LEU A 36 -3.98 -18.20 0.12
C LEU A 36 -5.48 -17.96 0.38
N SER A 37 -6.02 -18.48 1.48
CA SER A 37 -7.42 -18.27 1.87
C SER A 37 -7.75 -16.80 2.15
N GLN A 38 -6.80 -16.01 2.65
CA GLN A 38 -6.98 -14.58 2.93
C GLN A 38 -6.99 -13.73 1.67
N VAL A 39 -6.19 -14.11 0.67
CA VAL A 39 -6.15 -13.43 -0.63
C VAL A 39 -7.52 -13.51 -1.31
N PHE A 40 -8.20 -14.66 -1.23
CA PHE A 40 -9.51 -14.84 -1.86
C PHE A 40 -10.70 -14.35 -1.02
N SER A 41 -10.63 -14.44 0.31
CA SER A 41 -11.72 -14.01 1.19
C SER A 41 -11.79 -12.49 1.38
N SER A 42 -10.65 -11.80 1.33
CA SER A 42 -10.57 -10.34 1.51
C SER A 42 -9.54 -9.74 0.55
N PRO A 43 -9.86 -9.76 -0.77
CA PRO A 43 -8.90 -9.39 -1.81
C PRO A 43 -8.40 -7.97 -1.63
N LEU A 44 -9.27 -7.02 -1.26
CA LEU A 44 -8.94 -5.59 -1.12
C LEU A 44 -8.34 -5.19 0.23
N ASN A 45 -8.19 -6.11 1.19
CA ASN A 45 -7.60 -5.78 2.48
C ASN A 45 -6.08 -5.62 2.32
N PRO A 46 -5.47 -4.44 2.59
CA PRO A 46 -4.03 -4.26 2.46
C PRO A 46 -3.24 -4.81 3.65
N PHE A 47 -3.89 -5.33 4.70
CA PHE A 47 -3.21 -5.84 5.89
C PHE A 47 -3.25 -7.38 5.95
N PRO A 48 -2.10 -8.06 6.09
CA PRO A 48 -2.06 -9.49 6.37
C PRO A 48 -2.28 -9.70 7.88
N TYR A 49 -3.32 -10.46 8.26
CA TYR A 49 -3.56 -10.77 9.67
C TYR A 49 -4.31 -12.10 9.87
N PRO A 50 -3.71 -13.13 10.49
CA PRO A 50 -2.31 -13.17 10.92
C PRO A 50 -1.35 -13.20 9.71
N PRO A 51 -0.18 -12.55 9.78
CA PRO A 51 0.83 -12.69 8.74
C PRO A 51 1.48 -14.08 8.78
N THR A 52 1.83 -14.62 7.62
CA THR A 52 2.59 -15.87 7.46
C THR A 52 3.93 -15.63 6.75
N LEU A 53 4.93 -16.44 7.09
CA LEU A 53 6.23 -16.53 6.41
C LEU A 53 6.38 -17.80 5.58
N ASP A 54 5.37 -18.67 5.56
CA ASP A 54 5.43 -19.98 4.88
C ASP A 54 5.74 -19.81 3.38
N ASN A 55 5.25 -18.73 2.78
CA ASN A 55 5.52 -18.34 1.39
C ASN A 55 7.02 -18.11 1.05
N TYR A 56 7.91 -18.08 2.06
CA TYR A 56 9.35 -17.82 1.90
C TYR A 56 10.25 -18.95 2.40
N ILE A 57 9.68 -19.94 3.10
CA ILE A 57 10.43 -20.99 3.79
C ILE A 57 10.30 -22.34 3.05
N ASP A 58 9.30 -22.46 2.16
CA ASP A 58 9.20 -23.57 1.19
C ASP A 58 10.38 -23.60 0.19
#